data_AF-A0A840NNK5-F1
#
_entry.id   AF-A0A840NNK5-F1
#
_cell.length_a   1.000
_cell.length_b   1.000
_cell.length_c   1.000
_cell.angle_alpha   90.00
_cell.angle_beta   90.00
_cell.angle_gamma   90.00
#
_symmetry.space_group_name_H-M   'P 1'
#
loop_
_entity.id
_entity.type
_entity.pdbx_description
1 polymer ?
#
loop_
_entity_poly.entity_id
_entity_poly.type
_entity_poly.pdbx_seq_one_letter_code
_entity_poly.pdbx_strand_id
1 'polypeptide(L)'
;MMTDERSFPLRRRGGKKGALNKATTRFNEALLTAAEQAGYHYGEDGLVSYLQYHALNNPVPFFSLLAKVLPLQVTGEAGGDVKTISRVEIVPVSTKDAVSGECETKECGAPKV
;
A
#
# COMPACT_ATOMS: atom_id res chain seq x y z
N MET A 1 4.71 -66.13 -11.58
CA MET A 1 5.79 -65.28 -11.03
C MET A 1 5.56 -63.85 -11.49
N MET A 2 5.60 -62.94 -10.53
CA MET A 2 5.80 -61.48 -10.59
C MET A 2 4.80 -60.59 -11.35
N THR A 3 4.10 -59.80 -10.54
CA THR A 3 3.51 -58.49 -10.82
C THR A 3 4.55 -57.52 -11.38
N ASP A 4 4.39 -57.06 -12.61
CA ASP A 4 5.14 -55.90 -13.12
C ASP A 4 4.25 -54.66 -13.00
N GLU A 5 4.30 -54.08 -11.80
CA GLU A 5 3.79 -52.78 -11.44
C GLU A 5 4.41 -51.72 -12.38
N ARG A 6 3.77 -51.48 -13.53
CA ARG A 6 4.05 -50.30 -14.37
C ARG A 6 3.59 -49.05 -13.63
N SER A 7 4.41 -48.66 -12.67
CA SER A 7 4.36 -47.39 -11.97
C SER A 7 4.58 -46.28 -12.99
N PHE A 8 3.49 -45.64 -13.42
CA PHE A 8 3.56 -44.41 -14.20
C PHE A 8 4.25 -43.35 -13.33
N PRO A 9 5.38 -42.76 -13.77
CA PRO A 9 6.11 -41.82 -12.95
C PRO A 9 5.27 -40.59 -12.67
N LEU A 10 4.85 -40.52 -11.40
CA LEU A 10 4.58 -39.35 -10.57
C LEU A 10 3.94 -38.14 -11.26
N ARG A 11 2.67 -37.93 -10.87
CA ARG A 11 1.95 -36.66 -10.89
C ARG A 11 2.91 -35.47 -10.91
N ARG A 12 2.86 -34.71 -12.01
CA ARG A 12 3.58 -33.46 -12.22
C ARG A 12 3.69 -32.70 -10.90
N ARG A 13 4.91 -32.64 -10.36
CA ARG A 13 5.24 -31.78 -9.23
C ARG A 13 4.84 -30.36 -9.67
N GLY A 14 3.72 -29.87 -9.14
CA GLY A 14 3.21 -28.55 -9.45
C GLY A 14 4.35 -27.54 -9.29
N GLY A 15 4.50 -26.63 -10.25
CA GLY A 15 5.51 -25.59 -10.18
C GLY A 15 5.45 -24.89 -8.82
N LYS A 16 6.61 -24.45 -8.31
CA LYS A 16 6.66 -23.71 -7.04
C LYS A 16 5.62 -22.59 -7.09
N LYS A 17 4.75 -22.51 -6.08
CA LYS A 17 3.73 -21.46 -5.97
C LYS A 17 4.42 -20.10 -6.05
N GLY A 18 4.10 -19.30 -7.07
CA GLY A 18 4.74 -18.01 -7.35
C GLY A 18 5.86 -18.03 -8.41
N ALA A 19 6.18 -19.18 -9.02
CA ALA A 19 7.09 -19.21 -10.15
C ALA A 19 6.46 -18.52 -11.36
N LEU A 20 7.03 -17.38 -11.79
CA LEU A 20 6.60 -16.71 -13.03
C LEU A 20 6.80 -17.66 -14.22
N ASN A 21 5.86 -17.61 -15.18
CA ASN A 21 6.01 -18.37 -16.41
C ASN A 21 7.24 -17.84 -17.17
N LYS A 22 8.20 -18.71 -17.49
CA LYS A 22 9.43 -18.32 -18.20
C LYS A 22 9.13 -17.59 -19.52
N ALA A 23 8.04 -17.98 -20.20
CA ALA A 23 7.56 -17.32 -21.41
C ALA A 23 7.14 -15.86 -21.17
N THR A 24 6.43 -15.57 -20.07
CA THR A 24 6.03 -14.19 -19.73
C THR A 24 7.22 -13.34 -19.32
N THR A 25 8.22 -13.91 -18.64
CA THR A 25 9.45 -13.19 -18.31
C THR A 25 10.21 -12.76 -19.55
N ARG A 26 10.46 -13.69 -20.49
CA ARG A 26 11.16 -13.38 -21.76
C ARG A 26 10.40 -12.36 -22.60
N PHE A 27 9.08 -12.45 -22.62
CA PHE A 27 8.25 -11.46 -23.30
C PHE A 27 8.38 -10.08 -22.67
N ASN A 28 8.33 -9.98 -21.33
CA ASN A 28 8.49 -8.70 -20.64
C ASN A 28 9.88 -8.10 -20.86
N GLU A 29 10.94 -8.91 -20.85
CA GLU A 29 12.31 -8.48 -21.16
C GLU A 29 12.39 -7.92 -22.59
N ALA A 30 11.89 -8.67 -23.58
CA ALA A 30 11.88 -8.22 -24.97
C ALA A 30 11.07 -6.93 -25.17
N LEU A 31 9.94 -6.81 -24.48
CA LEU A 31 9.10 -5.61 -24.51
C LEU A 31 9.84 -4.39 -23.94
N LEU A 32 10.55 -4.56 -22.82
CA LEU A 32 11.33 -3.47 -22.21
C LEU A 32 12.48 -3.04 -23.11
N THR A 33 13.21 -3.99 -23.71
CA THR A 33 14.27 -3.68 -24.67
C THR A 33 13.73 -2.95 -25.89
N ALA A 34 12.58 -3.38 -26.44
CA ALA A 34 11.96 -2.70 -27.57
C ALA A 34 11.52 -1.27 -27.21
N ALA A 35 10.98 -1.05 -26.02
CA ALA A 35 10.59 0.27 -25.54
C ALA A 35 11.81 1.20 -25.33
N GLU A 36 12.93 0.66 -24.83
CA GLU A 36 14.17 1.41 -24.69
C GLU A 36 14.73 1.84 -26.06
N GLN A 37 14.77 0.91 -27.02
CA GLN A 37 15.17 1.18 -28.41
C GLN A 37 14.27 2.23 -29.07
N ALA A 38 12.96 2.12 -28.89
CA ALA A 38 12.00 3.10 -29.37
C ALA A 38 12.30 4.50 -28.81
N GLY A 39 12.75 4.58 -27.56
CA GLY A 39 13.10 5.82 -26.90
C GLY A 39 14.36 6.50 -27.41
N TYR A 40 15.38 5.72 -27.81
CA TYR A 40 16.58 6.27 -28.45
C TYR A 40 16.30 6.97 -29.80
N HIS A 41 15.11 6.79 -30.39
CA HIS A 41 14.68 7.56 -31.57
C HIS A 41 14.17 8.97 -31.21
N TYR A 42 13.80 9.21 -29.96
CA TYR A 42 13.23 10.49 -29.50
C TYR A 42 14.18 11.29 -28.61
N GLY A 43 15.17 10.64 -27.98
CA GLY A 43 16.17 11.28 -27.13
C GLY A 43 17.32 10.35 -26.74
N GLU A 44 18.19 10.81 -25.85
CA GLU A 44 19.40 10.07 -25.46
C GLU A 44 19.18 9.11 -24.27
N ASP A 45 18.08 9.27 -23.52
CA ASP A 45 17.82 8.54 -22.27
C ASP A 45 16.97 7.26 -22.48
N GLY A 46 16.94 6.74 -23.72
CA GLY A 46 16.24 5.50 -24.07
C GLY A 46 14.80 5.49 -23.56
N LEU A 47 14.49 4.57 -22.64
CA LEU A 47 13.15 4.36 -22.09
C LEU A 47 12.52 5.63 -21.46
N VAL A 48 13.33 6.51 -20.86
CA VAL A 48 12.82 7.77 -20.28
C VAL A 48 12.32 8.69 -21.37
N SER A 49 13.09 8.85 -22.46
CA SER A 49 12.70 9.64 -23.62
C SER A 49 11.44 9.08 -24.29
N TYR A 50 11.27 7.75 -24.32
CA TYR A 50 10.04 7.10 -24.78
C TYR A 50 8.82 7.51 -23.93
N LEU A 51 8.94 7.42 -22.61
CA LEU A 51 7.85 7.79 -21.69
C LEU A 51 7.55 9.29 -21.73
N GLN A 52 8.56 10.15 -21.87
CA GLN A 52 8.40 11.59 -22.02
C GLN A 52 7.64 11.94 -23.30
N TYR A 53 7.98 11.30 -24.42
CA TYR A 53 7.25 11.45 -25.68
C TYR A 53 5.77 11.06 -25.50
N HIS A 54 5.49 9.95 -24.84
CA HIS A 54 4.11 9.52 -24.59
C HIS A 54 3.36 10.40 -23.60
N ALA A 55 4.02 10.99 -22.61
CA ALA A 55 3.40 11.94 -21.68
C ALA A 55 2.83 13.17 -22.41
N LEU A 56 3.50 13.62 -23.48
CA LEU A 56 3.08 14.78 -24.28
C LEU A 56 2.10 14.40 -25.40
N ASN A 57 2.38 13.34 -26.16
CA ASN A 57 1.63 13.01 -27.37
C ASN A 57 0.43 12.09 -27.10
N ASN A 58 0.50 11.25 -26.07
CA ASN A 58 -0.52 10.26 -25.76
C ASN A 58 -0.78 10.23 -24.24
N PRO A 59 -1.37 11.29 -23.66
CA PRO A 59 -1.50 11.41 -22.21
C PRO A 59 -2.42 10.34 -21.59
N VAL A 60 -3.44 9.86 -22.31
CA VAL A 60 -4.41 8.87 -21.80
C VAL A 60 -3.74 7.55 -21.38
N PRO A 61 -2.95 6.86 -22.23
CA PRO A 61 -2.23 5.66 -21.81
C PRO A 61 -1.16 5.97 -20.76
N PHE A 62 -0.53 7.16 -20.79
CA PHE A 62 0.47 7.55 -19.80
C PHE A 62 -0.12 7.67 -18.38
N PHE A 63 -1.31 8.27 -18.23
CA PHE A 63 -2.01 8.32 -16.94
C PHE A 63 -2.35 6.94 -16.39
N SER A 64 -2.66 5.98 -17.26
CA SER A 64 -2.92 4.60 -16.85
C SER A 64 -1.67 3.92 -16.28
N LEU A 65 -0.47 4.27 -16.77
CA LEU A 65 0.80 3.81 -16.21
C LEU A 65 1.09 4.49 -14.87
N LEU A 66 0.86 5.80 -14.76
CA LEU A 66 1.02 6.52 -13.49
C LEU A 66 0.13 5.94 -12.39
N ALA A 67 -1.12 5.60 -12.70
CA ALA A 67 -2.03 4.97 -11.75
C ALA A 67 -1.51 3.61 -11.22
N LYS A 68 -0.68 2.89 -11.98
CA LYS A 68 -0.04 1.63 -11.55
C LYS A 68 1.20 1.87 -10.68
N VAL A 69 1.90 2.99 -10.87
CA VAL A 69 3.09 3.35 -10.08
C VAL A 69 2.69 3.97 -8.74
N LEU A 70 1.52 4.59 -8.68
CA LEU A 70 0.98 5.12 -7.44
C LEU A 70 0.59 3.97 -6.49
N PRO A 71 1.10 3.95 -5.25
CA PRO A 71 0.69 2.96 -4.26
C PRO A 71 -0.79 3.17 -3.93
N LEU A 72 -1.60 2.14 -4.21
CA LEU A 72 -3.06 2.14 -3.93
C LEU A 72 -3.40 1.91 -2.46
N GLN A 73 -2.42 1.52 -1.65
CA GLN A 73 -2.60 1.13 -0.25
C GLN A 73 -1.78 2.05 0.64
N VAL A 74 -2.39 2.50 1.75
CA VAL A 74 -1.67 3.13 2.86
C VAL A 74 -0.84 2.02 3.50
N THR A 75 0.39 1.84 3.03
CA THR A 75 1.34 0.96 3.69
C THR A 75 1.78 1.62 4.99
N GLY A 76 1.84 0.86 6.08
CA GLY A 76 2.56 1.29 7.28
C GLY A 76 4.02 1.54 6.92
N GLU A 77 4.73 2.28 7.78
CA GLU A 77 6.16 2.59 7.60
C GLU A 77 6.96 1.38 7.07
N ALA A 78 7.70 1.58 5.99
CA ALA A 78 8.47 0.55 5.27
C ALA A 78 7.66 -0.59 4.60
N GLY A 79 6.41 -0.37 4.17
CA GLY A 79 5.66 -1.38 3.42
C GLY A 79 5.03 -2.47 4.28
N GLY A 80 5.05 -2.28 5.61
CA GLY A 80 4.47 -3.20 6.58
C GLY A 80 2.96 -3.02 6.73
N ASP A 81 2.33 -4.02 7.36
CA ASP A 81 0.91 -4.01 7.70
C ASP A 81 0.57 -2.77 8.56
N VAL A 82 -0.59 -2.15 8.31
CA VAL A 82 -1.04 -0.98 9.07
C VAL A 82 -1.22 -1.40 10.53
N LYS A 83 -0.35 -0.92 11.43
CA LYS A 83 -0.46 -1.18 12.87
C LYS A 83 -1.64 -0.41 13.44
N THR A 84 -2.84 -0.98 13.34
CA THR A 84 -4.01 -0.48 14.07
C THR A 84 -3.86 -0.82 15.54
N ILE A 85 -3.59 0.20 16.37
CA ILE A 85 -3.59 0.04 17.83
C ILE A 85 -5.06 -0.07 18.27
N SER A 86 -5.56 -1.28 18.44
CA SER A 86 -6.91 -1.57 18.94
C SER A 86 -6.96 -1.70 20.46
N ARG A 87 -6.23 -0.84 21.20
CA ARG A 87 -6.21 -0.87 22.66
C ARG A 87 -7.13 0.22 23.19
N VAL A 88 -8.34 -0.18 23.56
CA VAL A 88 -9.28 0.68 24.28
C VAL A 88 -9.05 0.43 25.77
N GLU A 89 -8.43 1.40 26.45
CA GLU A 89 -8.33 1.40 27.92
C GLU A 89 -9.44 2.25 28.51
N ILE A 90 -10.33 1.62 29.25
CA ILE A 90 -11.38 2.32 30.00
C ILE A 90 -10.77 2.69 31.35
N VAL A 91 -10.41 3.96 31.51
CA VAL A 91 -9.94 4.50 32.79
C VAL A 91 -11.15 5.00 33.58
N PRO A 92 -11.40 4.51 34.80
CA PRO A 92 -12.45 5.04 35.65
C PRO A 92 -12.09 6.47 36.07
N VAL A 93 -13.00 7.40 35.87
CA VAL A 93 -12.89 8.74 36.45
C VAL A 93 -13.03 8.58 37.97
N SER A 94 -11.92 8.67 38.70
CA SER A 94 -11.96 8.74 40.15
C SER A 94 -12.52 10.09 40.56
N THR A 95 -13.73 10.11 41.10
CA THR A 95 -14.26 11.25 41.85
C THR A 95 -13.49 11.36 43.17
N LYS A 96 -12.31 11.99 43.12
CA LYS A 96 -11.54 12.36 44.31
C LYS A 96 -11.36 13.87 44.46
N ASP A 97 -12.32 14.63 43.93
CA ASP A 97 -12.55 16.03 44.27
C ASP A 97 -13.99 16.19 44.76
N ALA A 98 -14.29 15.51 45.87
CA ALA A 98 -15.33 15.98 46.77
C ALA A 98 -14.64 16.35 48.07
N VAL A 99 -15.03 17.52 48.62
CA VAL A 99 -14.54 18.25 49.82
C VAL A 99 -13.60 19.39 49.42
N SER A 100 -13.84 20.67 49.69
CA SER A 100 -14.95 21.43 50.32
C SER A 100 -14.50 22.90 50.28
N GLY A 101 -15.36 23.85 49.93
CA GLY A 101 -15.12 25.29 50.06
C GLY A 101 -16.38 25.93 50.62
N GLU A 102 -16.24 26.59 51.76
CA GLU A 102 -17.29 26.91 52.74
C GLU A 102 -18.35 27.93 52.32
N CYS A 103 -19.47 27.90 53.05
CA CYS A 103 -20.45 28.98 53.11
C CYS A 103 -19.85 30.24 53.72
N GLU A 104 -20.08 31.40 53.11
CA GLU A 104 -20.22 32.65 53.84
C GLU A 104 -21.45 33.41 53.35
N THR A 105 -22.54 33.27 54.11
CA THR A 105 -23.56 34.32 54.23
C THR A 105 -22.98 35.48 55.03
N LYS A 106 -22.91 36.68 54.47
CA LYS A 106 -23.02 37.92 55.25
C LYS A 106 -23.98 38.90 54.60
N GLU A 107 -24.77 39.46 55.49
CA GLU A 107 -26.00 40.22 55.34
C GLU A 107 -25.86 41.61 54.70
N CYS A 108 -27.01 42.02 54.14
CA CYS A 108 -27.63 43.36 54.20
C CYS A 108 -26.83 44.60 53.74
N GLY A 109 -27.37 45.20 52.67
CA GLY A 109 -27.20 46.62 52.36
C GLY A 109 -28.32 47.15 51.48
N ALA A 110 -29.42 47.58 52.08
CA ALA A 110 -30.34 48.59 51.54
C ALA A 110 -30.66 49.58 52.68
N PRO A 111 -31.21 50.79 52.48
CA PRO A 111 -31.56 51.51 51.25
C PRO A 111 -31.12 53.01 51.29
N LYS A 112 -31.52 53.79 50.26
CA LYS A 112 -31.96 55.23 50.24
C LYS A 112 -31.46 55.91 48.95
N VAL A 113 -32.22 56.73 48.21
CA VAL A 113 -33.49 57.47 48.41
C VAL A 113 -34.36 57.32 47.17
#